data_AF-A0A9X8G6P9-F1
#
_entry.id   AF-A0A9X8G6P9-F1
#
_cell.length_a   1.000
_cell.length_b   1.000
_cell.length_c   1.000
_cell.angle_alpha   90.00
_cell.angle_beta   90.00
_cell.angle_gamma   90.00
#
_symmetry.space_group_name_H-M   'P 1'
#
loop_
_entity.id
_entity.type
_entity.pdbx_description
1 polymer ?
#
loop_
_entity_poly.entity_id
_entity_poly.type
_entity_poly.pdbx_seq_one_letter_code
_entity_poly.pdbx_strand_id
1 'polypeptide(L)'
;MPSIYYRGDNRVISEIQKTGFQPRIESCRGRTPAQAIAYIQQLIVTNGFKNLVDIGGYIISNSKGDSVSTSCIEDGASYGKHKYRITAPKSALFFEFNLDGSVGAQLPDQGHMYGRKPYYILTDANPDLSQYVIVGTRTATQEATFFTDIPSDWISLLS
;
A
#
# COMPACT_ATOMS: atom_id res chain seq x y z
N MET A 1 -15.71 8.69 0.20
CA MET A 1 -14.95 9.31 -0.94
C MET A 1 -13.93 8.30 -1.44
N PRO A 2 -13.50 8.31 -2.71
CA PRO A 2 -12.40 7.43 -3.14
C PRO A 2 -11.11 7.83 -2.41
N SER A 3 -10.34 6.84 -1.98
CA SER A 3 -9.03 7.05 -1.37
C SER A 3 -8.01 7.48 -2.42
N ILE A 4 -7.24 8.53 -2.11
CA ILE A 4 -6.27 9.13 -3.03
C ILE A 4 -4.87 9.00 -2.44
N TYR A 5 -3.94 8.56 -3.27
CA TYR A 5 -2.52 8.48 -2.96
C TYR A 5 -1.69 9.13 -4.06
N TYR A 6 -0.42 9.34 -3.77
CA TYR A 6 0.51 10.10 -4.58
C TYR A 6 1.84 9.37 -4.64
N ARG A 7 2.46 9.30 -5.81
CA ARG A 7 3.77 8.67 -5.96
C ARG A 7 4.61 9.48 -6.93
N GLY A 8 5.84 9.75 -6.54
CA GLY A 8 6.83 10.24 -7.48
C GLY A 8 7.62 9.06 -8.08
N ASP A 9 7.85 9.07 -9.40
CA ASP A 9 8.56 8.02 -10.12
C ASP A 9 9.35 8.63 -11.31
N ASN A 10 10.39 7.92 -11.76
CA ASN A 10 11.20 8.35 -12.91
C ASN A 10 10.65 7.83 -14.23
N ARG A 11 9.84 6.78 -14.20
CA ARG A 11 9.18 6.22 -15.38
C ARG A 11 8.12 7.18 -15.89
N VAL A 12 7.91 7.21 -17.20
CA VAL A 12 6.88 8.01 -17.86
C VAL A 12 5.52 7.31 -17.81
N ILE A 13 4.43 8.05 -17.98
CA ILE A 13 3.07 7.50 -17.90
C ILE A 13 2.84 6.35 -18.91
N SER A 14 3.42 6.42 -20.10
CA SER A 14 3.29 5.37 -21.12
C SER A 14 3.95 4.03 -20.75
N GLU A 15 4.96 4.06 -19.87
CA GLU A 15 5.54 2.84 -19.30
C GLU A 15 4.67 2.30 -18.17
N ILE A 16 4.19 3.19 -17.29
CA ILE A 16 3.33 2.82 -16.17
C ILE A 16 1.98 2.29 -16.64
N GLN A 17 1.43 2.79 -17.75
CA GLN A 17 0.16 2.29 -18.27
C GLN A 17 0.21 0.81 -18.71
N LYS A 18 1.40 0.27 -19.00
CA LYS A 18 1.56 -1.13 -19.42
C LYS A 18 1.43 -2.11 -18.25
N THR A 19 1.92 -1.74 -17.07
CA THR A 19 2.09 -2.68 -15.95
C THR A 19 1.63 -2.13 -14.60
N GLY A 20 1.25 -0.87 -14.54
CA GLY A 20 1.02 -0.15 -13.31
C GLY A 20 2.31 0.11 -12.52
N PHE A 21 2.17 0.21 -11.20
CA PHE A 21 3.33 0.14 -10.30
C PHE A 21 3.43 -1.26 -9.72
N GLN A 22 4.61 -1.87 -9.86
CA GLN A 22 4.89 -3.20 -9.33
C GLN A 22 6.12 -3.14 -8.41
N PRO A 23 6.18 -4.00 -7.38
CA PRO A 23 7.39 -4.28 -6.64
C PRO A 23 8.57 -4.60 -7.56
N ARG A 24 9.77 -4.21 -7.13
CA ARG A 24 11.01 -4.56 -7.86
C ARG A 24 11.34 -6.05 -7.73
N ILE A 25 11.04 -6.64 -6.57
CA ILE A 25 11.19 -8.06 -6.30
C ILE A 25 9.99 -8.79 -6.91
N GLU A 26 10.25 -9.59 -7.93
CA GLU A 26 9.20 -10.24 -8.72
C GLU A 26 8.38 -11.24 -7.89
N SER A 27 9.01 -11.96 -6.95
CA SER A 27 8.32 -12.88 -6.03
C SER A 27 7.37 -12.19 -5.04
N CYS A 28 7.37 -10.85 -4.99
CA CYS A 28 6.44 -10.06 -4.18
C CYS A 28 5.22 -9.55 -4.97
N ARG A 29 5.20 -9.71 -6.29
CA ARG A 29 4.08 -9.29 -7.16
C ARG A 29 2.89 -10.23 -7.02
N GLY A 30 1.68 -9.71 -7.16
CA GLY A 30 0.46 -10.51 -7.23
C GLY A 30 0.19 -11.41 -6.02
N ARG A 31 0.66 -11.05 -4.82
CA ARG A 31 0.34 -11.82 -3.60
C ARG A 31 -1.17 -11.84 -3.38
N THR A 32 -1.74 -13.03 -3.23
CA THR A 32 -3.14 -13.18 -2.82
C THR A 32 -3.35 -12.59 -1.42
N PRO A 33 -4.60 -12.26 -1.05
CA PRO A 33 -4.93 -11.82 0.31
C PRO A 33 -4.32 -12.70 1.40
N ALA A 34 -4.44 -14.02 1.27
CA ALA A 34 -3.92 -14.98 2.24
C ALA A 34 -2.38 -14.97 2.32
N GLN A 35 -1.69 -14.84 1.18
CA GLN A 35 -0.23 -14.77 1.15
C GLN A 35 0.29 -13.49 1.79
N ALA A 36 -0.40 -12.37 1.59
CA ALA A 36 -0.02 -11.09 2.16
C ALA A 36 -0.25 -11.07 3.69
N ILE A 37 -1.38 -11.62 4.16
CA ILE A 37 -1.64 -11.82 5.60
C ILE A 37 -0.56 -12.70 6.22
N ALA A 38 -0.26 -13.87 5.62
CA ALA A 38 0.76 -14.77 6.13
C ALA A 38 2.15 -14.11 6.21
N TYR A 39 2.49 -13.27 5.23
CA TYR A 39 3.73 -12.50 5.25
C TYR A 39 3.77 -11.51 6.42
N ILE A 40 2.69 -10.76 6.67
CA ILE A 40 2.60 -9.85 7.82
C ILE A 40 2.72 -10.62 9.16
N GLN A 41 2.02 -11.74 9.29
CA GLN A 41 2.11 -12.59 10.47
C GLN A 41 3.54 -13.08 10.71
N GLN A 42 4.23 -13.52 9.66
CA GLN A 42 5.63 -13.92 9.74
C GLN A 42 6.54 -12.77 10.17
N LEU A 43 6.32 -11.56 9.66
CA LEU A 43 7.09 -10.38 10.06
C LEU A 43 6.92 -10.07 11.54
N ILE A 44 5.70 -10.17 12.07
CA ILE A 44 5.39 -9.95 13.49
C ILE A 44 6.15 -10.94 14.36
N VAL A 45 6.05 -12.23 14.05
CA VAL A 45 6.71 -13.30 14.80
C VAL A 45 8.22 -13.13 14.76
N THR A 46 8.78 -12.89 13.56
CA THR A 46 10.23 -12.81 13.34
C THR A 46 10.87 -11.62 14.06
N ASN A 47 10.18 -10.48 14.08
CA ASN A 47 10.74 -9.24 14.63
C ASN A 47 10.22 -8.93 16.06
N GLY A 48 9.31 -9.73 16.59
CA GLY A 48 8.74 -9.55 17.93
C GLY A 48 7.97 -8.24 18.09
N PHE A 49 7.25 -7.80 17.06
CA PHE A 49 6.51 -6.54 17.10
C PHE A 49 5.41 -6.56 18.17
N LYS A 50 5.33 -5.48 18.95
CA LYS A 50 4.37 -5.36 20.07
C LYS A 50 3.21 -4.44 19.78
N ASN A 51 3.30 -3.68 18.70
CA ASN A 51 2.25 -2.79 18.25
C ASN A 51 2.22 -2.76 16.72
N LEU A 52 1.08 -2.37 16.17
CA LEU A 52 0.86 -2.25 14.73
C LEU A 52 1.73 -1.18 14.06
N VAL A 53 2.14 -0.18 14.84
CA VAL A 53 2.99 0.92 14.39
C VAL A 53 4.37 0.43 13.99
N ASP A 54 4.95 -0.48 14.77
CA ASP A 54 6.29 -1.03 14.54
C ASP A 54 6.33 -1.87 13.25
N ILE A 55 5.24 -2.60 12.96
CA ILE A 55 5.08 -3.37 11.72
C ILE A 55 5.10 -2.42 10.52
N GLY A 56 4.29 -1.37 10.55
CA GLY A 56 4.25 -0.36 9.50
C GLY A 56 5.61 0.31 9.30
N GLY A 57 6.27 0.71 10.38
CA GLY A 57 7.60 1.31 10.36
C GLY A 57 8.69 0.38 9.79
N TYR A 58 8.64 -0.91 10.11
CA TYR A 58 9.55 -1.91 9.57
C TYR A 58 9.37 -2.10 8.08
N ILE A 59 8.13 -2.30 7.63
CA ILE A 59 7.83 -2.41 6.19
C ILE A 59 8.39 -1.17 5.51
N ILE A 60 8.13 0.05 5.99
CA ILE A 60 8.65 1.26 5.37
C ILE A 60 10.18 1.33 5.29
N SER A 61 10.87 0.89 6.33
CA SER A 61 12.32 1.03 6.42
C SER A 61 13.07 -0.06 5.65
N ASN A 62 12.48 -1.25 5.56
CA ASN A 62 13.11 -2.45 5.02
C ASN A 62 12.52 -2.95 3.70
N SER A 63 11.42 -2.35 3.21
CA SER A 63 10.70 -2.72 1.99
C SER A 63 11.42 -2.46 0.67
N LYS A 64 12.75 -2.36 0.66
CA LYS A 64 13.51 -1.97 -0.53
C LYS A 64 13.31 -2.97 -1.66
N GLY A 65 12.32 -2.70 -2.50
CA GLY A 65 11.94 -3.51 -3.65
C GLY A 65 10.81 -4.52 -3.42
N ASP A 66 10.40 -4.81 -2.18
CA ASP A 66 9.32 -5.79 -1.91
C ASP A 66 7.90 -5.23 -2.14
N SER A 67 7.79 -3.92 -2.35
CA SER A 67 6.52 -3.22 -2.46
C SER A 67 6.65 -1.85 -3.14
N VAL A 68 5.52 -1.23 -3.47
CA VAL A 68 5.44 0.09 -4.12
C VAL A 68 5.04 1.16 -3.11
N SER A 69 5.96 2.08 -2.81
CA SER A 69 5.69 3.23 -1.92
C SER A 69 4.79 4.31 -2.55
N THR A 70 3.83 4.83 -1.80
CA THR A 70 3.01 6.01 -2.17
C THR A 70 2.71 6.84 -0.91
N SER A 71 2.22 8.07 -1.07
CA SER A 71 1.89 8.98 0.02
C SER A 71 0.43 9.43 -0.04
N CYS A 72 -0.20 9.73 1.08
CA CYS A 72 -1.52 10.38 1.08
C CYS A 72 -1.42 11.91 0.87
N ILE A 73 -0.20 12.47 0.95
CA ILE A 73 0.09 13.89 0.77
C ILE A 73 0.75 14.06 -0.59
N GLU A 74 0.28 15.02 -1.38
CA GLU A 74 0.83 15.28 -2.72
C GLU A 74 2.32 15.63 -2.69
N ASP A 75 2.75 16.42 -1.71
CA ASP A 75 4.18 16.76 -1.49
C ASP A 75 5.04 15.57 -1.03
N GLY A 76 4.40 14.52 -0.53
CA GLY A 76 5.04 13.24 -0.23
C GLY A 76 5.51 12.49 -1.47
N ALA A 77 5.04 12.87 -2.67
CA ALA A 77 5.54 12.39 -3.96
C ALA A 77 6.75 13.19 -4.49
N SER A 78 7.52 13.84 -3.62
CA SER A 78 8.62 14.74 -3.98
C SER A 78 9.83 14.07 -4.66
N TYR A 79 9.90 12.75 -4.70
CA TYR A 79 11.01 12.01 -5.30
C TYR A 79 10.69 11.57 -6.74
N GLY A 80 11.59 11.83 -7.70
CA GLY A 80 11.43 11.37 -9.08
C GLY A 80 11.01 12.48 -10.05
N LYS A 81 11.08 12.19 -11.35
CA LYS A 81 10.83 13.19 -12.43
C LYS A 81 9.35 13.48 -12.67
N HIS A 82 8.47 12.53 -12.35
CA HIS A 82 7.05 12.60 -12.62
C HIS A 82 6.27 12.35 -11.33
N LYS A 83 5.21 13.12 -11.11
CA LYS A 83 4.29 12.93 -9.98
C LYS A 83 3.02 12.26 -10.48
N TYR A 84 2.55 11.25 -9.75
CA TYR A 84 1.39 10.46 -10.08
C TYR A 84 0.36 10.53 -8.97
N ARG A 85 -0.91 10.62 -9.33
CA ARG A 85 -2.05 10.42 -8.46
C ARG A 85 -2.62 9.03 -8.69
N ILE A 86 -2.82 8.31 -7.60
CA ILE A 86 -3.37 6.96 -7.55
C ILE A 86 -4.73 7.06 -6.86
N THR A 87 -5.80 6.66 -7.55
CA THR A 87 -7.16 6.72 -7.03
C THR A 87 -7.70 5.32 -6.85
N ALA A 88 -7.87 4.88 -5.60
CA ALA A 88 -8.50 3.60 -5.33
C ALA A 88 -9.98 3.63 -5.74
N PRO A 89 -10.53 2.52 -6.26
CA PRO A 89 -11.92 2.45 -6.69
C PRO A 89 -12.85 2.62 -5.50
N LYS A 90 -14.06 3.18 -5.74
CA LYS A 90 -15.07 3.37 -4.69
C LYS A 90 -15.57 2.06 -4.07
N SER A 91 -15.40 0.94 -4.79
CA SER A 91 -15.72 -0.41 -4.33
C SER A 91 -14.65 -1.01 -3.40
N ALA A 92 -13.53 -0.31 -3.16
CA ALA A 92 -12.49 -0.77 -2.27
C ALA A 92 -13.02 -0.95 -0.83
N LEU A 93 -12.71 -2.08 -0.23
CA LEU A 93 -12.97 -2.41 1.17
C LEU A 93 -11.67 -2.23 1.96
N PHE A 94 -11.76 -1.66 3.15
CA PHE A 94 -10.61 -1.38 4.01
C PHE A 94 -10.72 -2.21 5.27
N PHE A 95 -9.62 -2.77 5.75
CA PHE A 95 -9.58 -3.57 6.98
C PHE A 95 -8.35 -3.19 7.80
N GLU A 96 -8.49 -3.03 9.12
CA GLU A 96 -7.35 -2.84 10.01
C GLU A 96 -6.63 -4.18 10.24
N PHE A 97 -5.31 -4.20 10.35
CA PHE A 97 -4.62 -5.38 10.88
C PHE A 97 -4.73 -5.46 12.39
N ASN A 98 -4.87 -6.65 12.95
CA ASN A 98 -4.71 -6.91 14.37
C ASN A 98 -3.24 -7.10 14.73
N LEU A 99 -2.91 -7.03 16.03
CA LEU A 99 -1.53 -7.18 16.53
C LEU A 99 -0.89 -8.53 16.23
N ASP A 100 -1.71 -9.54 15.95
CA ASP A 100 -1.28 -10.88 15.53
C ASP A 100 -1.16 -11.01 14.00
N GLY A 101 -1.40 -9.94 13.24
CA GLY A 101 -1.36 -9.90 11.78
C GLY A 101 -2.60 -10.43 11.10
N SER A 102 -3.65 -10.80 11.85
CA SER A 102 -4.96 -11.15 11.28
C SER A 102 -5.70 -9.91 10.79
N VAL A 103 -6.67 -10.11 9.89
CA VAL A 103 -7.53 -9.03 9.39
C VAL A 103 -8.63 -8.74 10.41
N GLY A 104 -8.69 -7.50 10.86
CA GLY A 104 -9.69 -6.97 11.77
C GLY A 104 -10.98 -6.57 11.05
N ALA A 105 -11.76 -5.69 11.67
CA ALA A 105 -13.05 -5.26 11.13
C ALA A 105 -12.89 -4.47 9.82
N GLN A 106 -13.89 -4.60 8.95
CA GLN A 106 -14.04 -3.73 7.79
C GLN A 106 -14.30 -2.29 8.25
N LEU A 107 -13.62 -1.35 7.63
CA LEU A 107 -13.80 0.08 7.81
C LEU A 107 -14.59 0.69 6.64
N PRO A 108 -15.43 1.70 6.89
CA PRO A 108 -16.25 2.35 5.87
C PRO A 108 -15.42 3.16 4.86
N ASP A 109 -14.24 3.61 5.26
CA ASP A 109 -13.21 4.22 4.44
C ASP A 109 -11.84 4.01 5.11
N GLN A 110 -10.78 4.57 4.53
CA GLN A 110 -9.44 4.52 5.11
C GLN A 110 -9.28 5.29 6.44
N GLY A 111 -10.35 5.94 6.93
CA GLY A 111 -10.31 6.95 7.99
C GLY A 111 -9.55 8.20 7.55
N HIS A 112 -9.27 9.09 8.50
CA HIS A 112 -8.08 9.91 8.38
C HIS A 112 -6.89 9.04 8.79
N MET A 113 -5.90 8.84 7.90
CA MET A 113 -4.66 8.10 8.19
C MET A 113 -3.78 8.74 9.29
N TYR A 114 -4.33 9.69 10.05
CA TYR A 114 -3.74 10.25 11.26
C TYR A 114 -3.54 9.13 12.30
N GLY A 115 -2.30 8.66 12.37
CA GLY A 115 -1.86 7.70 13.36
C GLY A 115 -1.69 6.30 12.79
N ARG A 116 -0.54 6.06 12.15
CA ARG A 116 0.34 4.87 12.21
C ARG A 116 -0.25 3.46 12.17
N LYS A 117 -1.51 3.28 11.85
CA LYS A 117 -2.15 1.98 11.79
C LYS A 117 -1.99 1.40 10.38
N PRO A 118 -1.54 0.14 10.28
CA PRO A 118 -1.50 -0.57 9.04
C PRO A 118 -2.90 -1.05 8.67
N TYR A 119 -3.25 -0.83 7.41
CA TYR A 119 -4.54 -1.26 6.86
C TYR A 119 -4.33 -2.07 5.60
N TYR A 120 -5.28 -2.97 5.36
CA TYR A 120 -5.44 -3.78 4.19
C TYR A 120 -6.56 -3.22 3.30
N ILE A 121 -6.31 -3.11 2.00
CA ILE A 121 -7.34 -2.75 1.01
C ILE A 121 -7.65 -3.94 0.09
N LEU A 122 -8.93 -4.29 -0.03
CA LEU A 122 -9.51 -5.23 -0.99
C LEU A 122 -10.23 -4.47 -2.09
N THR A 123 -9.92 -4.72 -3.35
CA THR A 123 -10.47 -3.91 -4.47
C THR A 123 -11.25 -4.68 -5.53
N ASP A 124 -11.28 -6.01 -5.42
CA ASP A 124 -12.07 -6.89 -6.29
C ASP A 124 -12.85 -7.93 -5.45
N ALA A 125 -14.03 -8.31 -5.94
CA ALA A 125 -14.83 -9.43 -5.44
C ALA A 125 -14.26 -10.80 -5.87
N ASN A 126 -13.34 -10.85 -6.83
CA ASN A 126 -12.60 -12.06 -7.17
C ASN A 126 -11.33 -12.21 -6.31
N PRO A 127 -11.32 -13.08 -5.27
CA PRO A 127 -10.20 -13.25 -4.35
C PRO A 127 -8.88 -13.72 -5.01
N ASP A 128 -8.94 -14.26 -6.22
CA ASP A 128 -7.76 -14.69 -7.00
C ASP A 128 -7.09 -13.54 -7.77
N LEU A 129 -7.78 -12.41 -7.94
CA LEU A 129 -7.31 -11.20 -8.62
C LEU A 129 -7.32 -9.97 -7.72
N SER A 130 -7.88 -10.09 -6.51
CA SER A 130 -7.95 -9.00 -5.54
C SER A 130 -6.55 -8.47 -5.24
N GLN A 131 -6.34 -7.21 -5.58
CA GLN A 131 -5.10 -6.54 -5.27
C GLN A 131 -5.06 -6.10 -3.83
N TYR A 132 -3.88 -6.25 -3.26
CA TYR A 132 -3.62 -6.04 -1.86
C TYR A 132 -2.74 -4.80 -1.65
N VAL A 133 -3.11 -3.99 -0.66
CA VAL A 133 -2.37 -2.81 -0.23
C VAL A 133 -2.13 -2.92 1.27
N ILE A 134 -0.86 -2.88 1.72
CA ILE A 134 -0.54 -2.52 3.11
C ILE A 134 -0.31 -1.03 3.13
N VAL A 135 -1.24 -0.30 3.71
CA VAL A 135 -0.95 1.07 4.11
C VAL A 135 -0.11 1.01 5.38
N GLY A 136 0.97 1.78 5.47
CA GLY A 136 1.68 2.07 6.72
C GLY A 136 2.10 3.54 6.73
N THR A 137 2.39 4.12 7.90
CA THR A 137 2.89 5.50 7.98
C THR A 137 4.27 5.56 8.66
N ARG A 138 5.20 6.31 8.08
CA ARG A 138 6.62 6.37 8.50
C ARG A 138 6.80 7.30 9.70
N THR A 139 6.05 8.39 9.69
CA THR A 139 5.89 9.38 10.76
C THR A 139 4.46 9.96 10.68
N ALA A 140 4.10 10.89 11.56
CA ALA A 140 2.82 11.62 11.47
C ALA A 140 2.70 12.50 10.20
N THR A 141 3.78 12.67 9.43
CA THR A 141 3.85 13.58 8.27
C THR A 141 4.44 12.92 7.01
N GLN A 142 4.93 11.69 7.10
CA GLN A 142 5.44 10.92 5.97
C GLN A 142 4.69 9.60 5.91
N GLU A 143 3.59 9.59 5.17
CA GLU A 143 2.82 8.37 4.92
C GLU A 143 3.42 7.65 3.73
N ALA A 144 3.74 6.36 3.90
CA ALA A 144 4.36 5.52 2.89
C ALA A 144 3.55 4.21 2.82
N THR A 145 2.55 4.23 1.94
CA THR A 145 1.68 3.09 1.63
C THR A 145 2.40 2.15 0.68
N PHE A 146 2.34 0.85 0.94
CA PHE A 146 2.97 -0.19 0.17
C PHE A 146 1.97 -1.08 -0.54
N PHE A 147 2.02 -1.04 -1.85
CA PHE A 147 1.20 -1.88 -2.70
C PHE A 147 1.98 -3.12 -3.13
N THR A 148 1.28 -4.25 -3.17
CA THR A 148 1.79 -5.47 -3.83
C THR A 148 1.72 -5.34 -5.34
N ASP A 149 0.76 -4.55 -5.86
CA ASP A 149 0.70 -3.99 -7.21
C ASP A 149 -0.29 -2.80 -7.20
N ILE A 150 -0.09 -1.81 -8.08
CA ILE A 150 -1.05 -0.72 -8.35
C ILE A 150 -1.45 -0.81 -9.81
N PRO A 151 -2.75 -0.95 -10.14
CA PRO A 151 -3.21 -1.00 -11.52
C PRO A 151 -2.91 0.27 -12.27
N SER A 152 -2.72 0.13 -13.58
CA SER A 152 -2.59 1.27 -14.49
C SER A 152 -3.83 2.16 -14.52
N ASP A 153 -5.04 1.60 -14.37
CA ASP A 153 -6.30 2.36 -14.41
C ASP A 153 -6.53 3.21 -13.16
N TRP A 154 -5.78 2.98 -12.07
CA TRP A 154 -5.83 3.85 -10.89
C TRP A 154 -4.92 5.07 -11.03
N ILE A 155 -4.01 5.06 -12.00
CA ILE A 155 -2.88 5.98 -12.06
C ILE A 155 -3.14 7.08 -13.08
N SER A 156 -3.00 8.31 -12.63
CA SER A 156 -3.03 9.52 -13.45
C SER A 156 -1.77 10.34 -13.20
N LEU A 157 -1.24 10.98 -14.24
CA LEU A 157 -0.12 11.91 -14.10
C LEU A 157 -0.64 13.22 -13.47
N LEU A 158 0.06 13.73 -12.46
CA LEU A 158 -0.13 15.09 -11.97
C LEU A 158 0.63 16.03 -12.91
N SER A 159 -0.09 17.03 -13.43
CA SER A 159 0.42 18.06 -14.35
C SER A 159 1.66 18.76 -13.82
#